data_AF-A0A7X1NA31-F1
#
_entry.id   AF-A0A7X1NA31-F1
#
_cell.length_a   1.000
_cell.length_b   1.000
_cell.length_c   1.000
_cell.angle_alpha   90.00
_cell.angle_beta   90.00
_cell.angle_gamma   90.00
#
_symmetry.space_group_name_H-M   'P 1'
#
loop_
_entity.id
_entity.type
_entity.pdbx_description
1 polymer ?
#
loop_
_entity_poly.entity_id
_entity_poly.type
_entity_poly.pdbx_seq_one_letter_code
_entity_poly.pdbx_strand_id
1 'polypeptide(L)'
;MADRLTVQEFFAALREQQINPRVDTPAVRASVDARVRALCARYPIQERWPVLDLESAYQQTLNELPNVLDLVRDGYTGTVNLRGYDDTYTMDEWFGDFAEQWALCDAPHIRAAMLELLPRASTWPSPRLWEAYKNATRAPRGSWLRRLIGGQ
;
A
#
# COMPACT_ATOMS: atom_id res chain seq x y z
N MET A 1 0.38 16.35 0.34
CA MET A 1 -0.96 15.98 0.82
C MET A 1 -1.26 14.71 0.05
N ALA A 2 -1.28 13.55 0.71
CA ALA A 2 -1.37 12.24 0.05
C ALA A 2 -2.30 12.25 -1.17
N ASP A 3 -1.80 11.87 -2.35
CA ASP A 3 -2.59 11.87 -3.59
C ASP A 3 -3.73 10.85 -3.46
N ARG A 4 -4.93 11.35 -3.17
CA ARG A 4 -6.16 10.56 -3.12
C ARG A 4 -6.79 10.59 -4.49
N LEU A 5 -7.04 9.42 -5.06
CA LEU A 5 -7.64 9.25 -6.38
C LEU A 5 -9.07 8.77 -6.27
N THR A 6 -9.91 9.20 -7.20
CA THR A 6 -11.14 8.51 -7.54
C THR A 6 -10.81 7.18 -8.22
N VAL A 7 -11.76 6.25 -8.22
CA VAL A 7 -11.61 4.99 -8.98
C VAL A 7 -11.37 5.28 -10.47
N GLN A 8 -11.97 6.33 -11.03
CA GLN A 8 -11.75 6.70 -12.44
C GLN A 8 -10.30 7.17 -12.69
N GLU A 9 -9.77 8.04 -11.84
CA GLU A 9 -8.38 8.52 -11.92
C GLU A 9 -7.38 7.36 -11.75
N PHE A 10 -7.66 6.41 -10.84
CA PHE A 10 -6.87 5.20 -10.67
C PHE A 10 -6.81 4.36 -11.96
N PHE A 11 -7.95 4.05 -12.58
CA PHE A 11 -7.95 3.31 -13.85
C PHE A 11 -7.35 4.11 -15.02
N ALA A 12 -7.40 5.44 -14.98
CA ALA A 12 -6.66 6.27 -15.94
C ALA A 12 -5.15 6.10 -15.78
N ALA A 13 -4.64 6.17 -14.55
CA ALA A 13 -3.22 5.94 -14.24
C ALA A 13 -2.75 4.53 -14.65
N LEU A 14 -3.58 3.50 -14.44
CA LEU A 14 -3.28 2.15 -14.91
C LEU A 14 -3.11 2.07 -16.43
N ARG A 15 -3.99 2.73 -17.19
CA ARG A 15 -3.90 2.79 -18.66
C ARG A 15 -2.65 3.53 -19.13
N GLU A 16 -2.31 4.66 -18.49
CA GLU A 16 -1.11 5.43 -18.81
C GLU A 16 0.17 4.62 -18.61
N GLN A 17 0.19 3.76 -17.58
CA GLN A 17 1.31 2.84 -17.33
C GLN A 17 1.25 1.56 -18.16
N GLN A 18 0.30 1.44 -19.10
CA GLN A 18 0.06 0.25 -19.93
C GLN A 18 -0.13 -1.03 -19.09
N ILE A 19 -0.63 -0.88 -17.86
CA ILE A 19 -0.97 -2.01 -17.00
C ILE A 19 -2.24 -2.65 -17.55
N ASN A 20 -2.05 -3.85 -18.11
CA ASN A 20 -3.02 -4.70 -18.84
C ASN A 20 -4.42 -4.08 -19.08
N PRO A 21 -4.68 -3.47 -20.25
CA PRO A 21 -5.96 -2.82 -20.53
C PRO A 21 -7.16 -3.79 -20.59
N ARG A 22 -6.95 -5.12 -20.63
CA ARG A 22 -8.05 -6.12 -20.65
C ARG A 22 -8.80 -6.22 -19.33
N VAL A 23 -8.21 -5.73 -18.24
CA VAL A 23 -8.82 -5.73 -16.90
C VAL A 23 -9.45 -4.40 -16.52
N ASP A 24 -9.45 -3.42 -17.42
CA ASP A 24 -10.17 -2.16 -17.26
C ASP A 24 -11.57 -2.24 -17.90
N THR A 25 -12.51 -2.91 -17.20
CA THR A 25 -13.90 -3.05 -17.64
C THR A 25 -14.87 -2.39 -16.65
N PRO A 26 -16.09 -1.99 -17.06
CA PRO A 26 -17.09 -1.43 -16.15
C PRO A 26 -17.38 -2.33 -14.94
N ALA A 27 -17.41 -3.65 -15.13
CA ALA A 27 -17.65 -4.62 -14.06
C ALA A 27 -16.49 -4.66 -13.05
N VAL A 28 -15.25 -4.62 -13.54
CA VAL A 28 -14.06 -4.57 -12.68
C VAL A 28 -14.03 -3.25 -11.90
N ARG A 29 -14.30 -2.11 -12.55
CA ARG A 29 -14.37 -0.80 -11.87
C ARG A 29 -15.42 -0.77 -10.76
N ALA A 30 -16.61 -1.32 -11.02
CA ALA A 30 -17.68 -1.40 -10.03
C ALA A 30 -17.29 -2.28 -8.83
N SER A 31 -16.61 -3.40 -9.07
CA SER A 31 -16.10 -4.26 -8.01
C SER A 31 -15.03 -3.56 -7.16
N VAL A 32 -14.10 -2.82 -7.80
CA VAL A 32 -13.10 -2.02 -7.08
C VAL A 32 -13.75 -0.93 -6.24
N ASP A 33 -14.73 -0.20 -6.79
CA ASP A 33 -15.45 0.84 -6.06
C ASP A 33 -16.17 0.29 -4.82
N ALA A 34 -16.87 -0.84 -4.96
CA ALA A 34 -17.53 -1.49 -3.83
C ALA A 34 -16.53 -1.91 -2.74
N ARG A 35 -15.38 -2.46 -3.14
CA ARG A 35 -14.33 -2.92 -2.20
C ARG A 35 -13.63 -1.77 -1.50
N VAL A 36 -13.21 -0.75 -2.23
CA VAL A 36 -12.50 0.38 -1.63
C VAL A 36 -13.43 1.15 -0.68
N ARG A 37 -14.73 1.27 -1.00
CA ARG A 37 -15.73 1.82 -0.07
C ARG A 37 -15.87 0.97 1.18
N ALA A 38 -15.83 -0.36 1.07
CA ALA A 38 -15.88 -1.24 2.23
C ALA A 38 -14.60 -1.18 3.08
N LEU A 39 -13.42 -1.16 2.45
CA LEU A 39 -12.12 -1.06 3.10
C LEU A 39 -11.96 0.27 3.84
N CYS A 40 -12.33 1.37 3.17
CA CYS A 40 -12.13 2.73 3.65
C CYS A 40 -13.42 3.34 4.22
N ALA A 41 -14.37 2.53 4.69
CA ALA A 41 -15.68 2.99 5.19
C ALA A 41 -15.58 4.05 6.31
N ARG A 42 -14.46 4.05 7.05
CA ARG A 42 -14.20 4.96 8.18
C ARG A 42 -13.41 6.20 7.80
N TYR A 43 -13.03 6.36 6.54
CA TYR A 43 -12.26 7.51 6.08
C TYR A 43 -13.10 8.78 6.07
N PRO A 44 -12.52 9.94 6.41
CA PRO A 44 -13.24 11.22 6.46
C PRO A 44 -13.63 11.73 5.08
N ILE A 45 -12.88 11.36 4.04
CA ILE A 45 -13.21 11.70 2.65
C ILE A 45 -13.67 10.42 1.97
N GLN A 46 -14.93 10.43 1.57
CA GLN A 46 -15.53 9.39 0.76
C GLN A 46 -15.28 9.73 -0.72
N GLU A 47 -15.10 8.73 -1.59
CA GLU A 47 -14.93 8.84 -3.05
C GLU A 47 -13.53 9.23 -3.56
N ARG A 48 -12.62 9.64 -2.67
CA ARG A 48 -11.19 9.78 -2.99
C ARG A 48 -10.38 8.97 -1.99
N TRP A 49 -9.62 8.02 -2.51
CA TRP A 49 -8.99 6.98 -1.71
C TRP A 49 -7.48 7.02 -1.89
N PRO A 50 -6.70 6.66 -0.86
CA PRO A 50 -5.27 6.46 -1.02
C PRO A 50 -4.98 5.42 -2.10
N VAL A 51 -3.89 5.63 -2.84
CA VAL A 51 -3.48 4.74 -3.95
C VAL A 51 -3.32 3.30 -3.48
N LEU A 52 -2.72 3.07 -2.32
CA LEU A 52 -2.53 1.71 -1.77
C LEU A 52 -3.85 0.96 -1.53
N ASP A 53 -4.91 1.65 -1.12
CA ASP A 53 -6.21 1.03 -0.88
C ASP A 53 -6.91 0.70 -2.19
N LEU A 54 -6.75 1.55 -3.19
CA LEU A 54 -7.20 1.28 -4.56
C LEU A 54 -6.45 0.11 -5.19
N GLU A 55 -5.12 0.03 -5.02
CA GLU A 55 -4.32 -1.11 -5.45
C GLU A 55 -4.78 -2.40 -4.77
N SER A 56 -5.02 -2.35 -3.46
CA SER A 56 -5.49 -3.51 -2.69
C SER A 56 -6.87 -3.96 -3.13
N ALA A 57 -7.81 -3.02 -3.28
CA ALA A 57 -9.16 -3.30 -3.79
C ALA A 57 -9.11 -3.88 -5.20
N TYR A 58 -8.26 -3.33 -6.07
CA TYR A 58 -8.07 -3.82 -7.42
C TYR A 58 -7.48 -5.23 -7.45
N GLN A 59 -6.43 -5.49 -6.69
CA GLN A 59 -5.83 -6.82 -6.62
C GLN A 59 -6.84 -7.87 -6.11
N GLN A 60 -7.65 -7.53 -5.10
CA GLN A 60 -8.71 -8.41 -4.63
C GLN A 60 -9.76 -8.68 -5.72
N THR A 61 -10.22 -7.65 -6.44
CA THR A 61 -11.14 -7.82 -7.57
C THR A 61 -10.56 -8.77 -8.62
N LEU A 62 -9.29 -8.61 -8.98
CA LEU A 62 -8.66 -9.44 -10.01
C LEU A 62 -8.47 -10.89 -9.58
N ASN A 63 -8.17 -11.14 -8.31
CA ASN A 63 -8.03 -12.50 -7.77
C ASN A 63 -9.34 -13.29 -7.77
N GLU A 64 -10.48 -12.61 -7.79
CA GLU A 64 -11.80 -13.24 -7.84
C GLU A 64 -12.36 -13.37 -9.26
N LEU A 65 -11.63 -12.91 -10.29
CA LEU A 65 -12.05 -13.11 -11.67
C LEU A 65 -11.97 -14.60 -12.04
N PRO A 66 -13.03 -15.16 -12.66
CA PRO A 66 -13.05 -16.58 -13.03
C PRO A 66 -11.98 -16.95 -14.07
N ASN A 67 -11.46 -15.98 -14.81
CA ASN A 67 -10.46 -16.12 -15.86
C ASN A 67 -9.06 -15.62 -15.44
N VAL A 68 -8.73 -15.61 -14.14
CA VAL A 68 -7.43 -15.14 -13.65
C VAL A 68 -6.25 -15.88 -14.31
N LEU A 69 -6.42 -17.17 -14.65
CA LEU A 69 -5.42 -17.98 -15.35
C LEU A 69 -5.14 -17.48 -16.77
N ASP A 70 -6.16 -17.02 -17.48
CA ASP A 70 -6.01 -16.46 -18.83
C ASP A 70 -5.35 -15.08 -18.76
N LEU A 71 -5.70 -14.28 -17.73
CA LEU A 71 -5.03 -13.02 -17.46
C LEU A 71 -3.54 -13.23 -17.18
N VAL A 72 -3.16 -14.24 -16.39
CA VAL A 72 -1.76 -14.59 -16.11
C VAL A 72 -1.01 -14.99 -17.38
N ARG A 73 -1.66 -15.78 -18.26
CA ARG A 73 -1.11 -16.14 -19.57
C ARG A 73 -0.88 -14.92 -20.47
N ASP A 74 -1.74 -13.92 -20.36
CA ASP A 74 -1.63 -12.64 -21.06
C ASP A 74 -0.62 -11.65 -20.41
N GLY A 75 0.13 -12.09 -19.40
CA GLY A 75 1.20 -11.31 -18.75
C GLY A 75 0.78 -10.57 -17.49
N TYR A 76 -0.41 -10.82 -16.94
CA TYR A 76 -0.80 -10.28 -15.62
C TYR A 76 -0.10 -11.04 -14.49
N THR A 77 0.65 -10.35 -13.64
CA THR A 77 1.43 -10.99 -12.57
C THR A 77 0.70 -11.06 -11.22
N GLY A 78 -0.57 -10.66 -11.14
CA GLY A 78 -1.29 -10.67 -9.87
C GLY A 78 -0.98 -9.49 -8.96
N THR A 79 -0.06 -8.61 -9.35
CA THR A 79 0.37 -7.45 -8.56
C THR A 79 0.38 -6.21 -9.43
N VAL A 80 -0.45 -5.25 -9.06
CA VAL A 80 -0.46 -3.92 -9.64
C VAL A 80 0.26 -3.01 -8.67
N ASN A 81 1.13 -2.19 -9.22
CA ASN A 81 2.06 -1.40 -8.46
C ASN A 81 2.23 -0.08 -9.19
N LEU A 82 1.29 0.83 -8.98
CA LEU A 82 1.34 2.24 -9.37
C LEU A 82 2.38 3.00 -8.54
N ARG A 83 3.54 2.38 -8.28
CA ARG A 83 4.67 2.86 -7.46
C ARG A 83 5.24 4.22 -7.89
N GLY A 84 4.70 4.84 -8.94
CA GLY A 84 5.00 6.18 -9.43
C GLY A 84 3.90 7.24 -9.21
N TYR A 85 2.77 6.92 -8.59
CA TYR A 85 1.68 7.87 -8.25
C TYR A 85 1.56 8.18 -6.76
N ASP A 86 2.40 7.58 -5.91
CA ASP A 86 2.44 7.96 -4.50
C ASP A 86 3.19 9.28 -4.36
N ASP A 87 2.43 10.32 -4.01
CA ASP A 87 2.97 11.54 -3.43
C ASP A 87 3.80 11.20 -2.18
N THR A 88 4.60 12.15 -1.71
CA THR A 88 5.41 11.92 -0.52
C THR A 88 4.59 12.14 0.75
N TYR A 89 4.65 11.18 1.68
CA TYR A 89 3.96 11.21 2.98
C TYR A 89 4.93 11.59 4.08
N THR A 90 4.47 12.36 5.07
CA THR A 90 5.10 12.31 6.39
C THR A 90 4.84 10.95 7.04
N MET A 91 5.68 10.55 8.00
CA MET A 91 5.48 9.30 8.73
C MET A 91 4.14 9.28 9.48
N ASP A 92 3.69 10.43 9.98
CA ASP A 92 2.40 10.60 10.66
C ASP A 92 1.22 10.37 9.72
N GLU A 93 1.21 11.00 8.54
CA GLU A 93 0.16 10.81 7.54
C GLU A 93 0.09 9.34 7.11
N TRP A 94 1.24 8.70 6.90
CA TRP A 94 1.30 7.30 6.47
C TRP A 94 0.74 6.33 7.51
N PHE A 95 1.13 6.45 8.78
CA PHE A 95 0.52 5.63 9.83
C PHE A 95 -0.95 6.00 10.06
N GLY A 96 -1.32 7.27 9.94
CA GLY A 96 -2.70 7.73 10.08
C GLY A 96 -3.66 7.09 9.07
N ASP A 97 -3.23 6.97 7.81
CA ASP A 97 -4.02 6.33 6.76
C ASP A 97 -3.97 4.78 6.87
N PHE A 98 -2.79 4.19 7.07
CA PHE A 98 -2.62 2.74 6.87
C PHE A 98 -2.60 1.89 8.15
N ALA A 99 -2.38 2.45 9.35
CA ALA A 99 -2.17 1.64 10.54
C ALA A 99 -3.35 0.75 10.91
N GLU A 100 -4.57 1.29 10.86
CA GLU A 100 -5.77 0.54 11.23
C GLU A 100 -6.11 -0.53 10.19
N GLN A 101 -6.11 -0.16 8.91
CA GLN A 101 -6.52 -1.07 7.83
C GLN A 101 -5.54 -2.23 7.61
N TRP A 102 -4.24 -1.97 7.77
CA TRP A 102 -3.20 -2.99 7.55
C TRP A 102 -2.69 -3.60 8.86
N ALA A 103 -3.36 -3.31 9.99
CA ALA A 103 -2.95 -3.73 11.33
C ALA A 103 -1.45 -3.45 11.61
N LEU A 104 -0.99 -2.24 11.26
CA LEU A 104 0.39 -1.85 11.45
C LEU A 104 0.66 -1.51 12.92
N CYS A 105 1.83 -1.89 13.40
CA CYS A 105 2.30 -1.51 14.72
C CYS A 105 2.91 -0.11 14.67
N ASP A 106 2.09 0.91 14.94
CA ASP A 106 2.56 2.28 15.11
C ASP A 106 3.13 2.50 16.52
N ALA A 107 4.36 2.01 16.74
CA ALA A 107 5.07 2.20 18.00
C ALA A 107 6.30 3.11 17.83
N PRO A 108 6.67 3.92 18.83
CA PRO A 108 7.81 4.84 18.74
C PRO A 108 9.13 4.17 18.32
N HIS A 109 9.38 2.93 18.75
CA HIS A 109 10.58 2.19 18.39
C HIS A 109 10.58 1.69 16.93
N ILE A 110 9.41 1.38 16.37
CA ILE A 110 9.27 1.03 14.95
C ILE A 110 9.51 2.28 14.11
N ARG A 111 8.93 3.43 14.48
CA ARG A 111 9.18 4.72 13.83
C ARG A 111 10.65 5.09 13.81
N ALA A 112 11.33 4.97 14.95
CA ALA A 112 12.77 5.23 15.05
C ALA A 112 13.59 4.33 14.11
N ALA A 113 13.32 3.02 14.11
CA ALA A 113 13.99 2.07 13.21
C ALA A 113 13.69 2.35 11.73
N MET A 114 12.47 2.78 11.39
CA MET A 114 12.14 3.21 10.03
C MET A 114 12.94 4.44 9.61
N LEU A 115 13.06 5.45 10.49
CA LEU A 115 13.82 6.68 10.21
C LEU A 115 15.32 6.40 9.97
N GLU A 116 15.89 5.37 10.61
CA GLU A 116 17.28 4.95 10.34
C GLU A 116 17.46 4.31 8.95
N LEU A 117 16.40 3.69 8.41
CA LEU A 117 16.41 3.02 7.11
C LEU A 117 16.06 3.96 5.94
N LEU A 118 15.41 5.08 6.26
CA LEU A 118 14.95 6.04 5.27
C LEU A 118 16.02 7.11 4.98
N PRO A 119 16.13 7.60 3.73
CA PRO A 119 17.00 8.73 3.43
C PRO A 119 16.54 9.97 4.19
N ARG A 120 17.47 10.87 4.56
CA ARG A 120 17.13 12.12 5.25
C ARG A 120 16.22 12.98 4.38
N ALA A 121 14.94 13.04 4.75
CA ALA A 121 13.89 13.85 4.17
C ALA A 121 12.78 14.07 5.22
N SER A 122 11.83 14.96 4.94
CA SER A 122 10.63 15.16 5.75
C SER A 122 9.45 14.31 5.30
N THR A 123 9.48 13.85 4.05
CA THR A 123 8.43 13.05 3.43
C THR A 123 9.04 11.97 2.54
N TRP A 124 8.34 10.85 2.39
CA TRP A 124 8.78 9.71 1.59
C TRP A 124 7.63 9.09 0.79
N PRO A 125 7.91 8.51 -0.39
CA PRO A 125 6.92 7.72 -1.09
C PRO A 125 6.43 6.55 -0.22
N SER A 126 5.12 6.29 -0.23
CA SER A 126 4.51 5.19 0.52
C SER A 126 5.21 3.82 0.36
N PRO A 127 5.71 3.42 -0.84
CA PRO A 127 6.38 2.14 -1.01
C PRO A 127 7.72 2.06 -0.25
N ARG A 128 8.42 3.19 -0.09
CA ARG A 128 9.63 3.25 0.75
C ARG A 128 9.30 3.14 2.23
N LEU A 129 8.22 3.81 2.67
CA LEU A 129 7.74 3.69 4.04
C LEU A 129 7.31 2.26 4.36
N TRP A 130 6.62 1.58 3.44
CA TRP A 130 6.25 0.17 3.57
C TRP A 130 7.47 -0.76 3.68
N GLU A 131 8.47 -0.62 2.82
CA GLU A 131 9.71 -1.41 2.91
C GLU A 131 10.46 -1.15 4.23
N ALA A 132 10.58 0.12 4.63
CA ALA A 132 11.18 0.48 5.92
C ALA A 132 10.41 -0.14 7.10
N TYR A 133 9.07 -0.10 7.08
CA TYR A 133 8.22 -0.70 8.10
C TYR A 133 8.41 -2.23 8.18
N LYS A 134 8.40 -2.93 7.05
CA LYS A 134 8.65 -4.38 7.02
C LYS A 134 10.03 -4.73 7.59
N ASN A 135 11.05 -3.93 7.31
CA ASN A 135 12.39 -4.17 7.84
C ASN A 135 12.50 -3.84 9.33
N ALA A 136 11.90 -2.73 9.77
CA ALA A 136 11.84 -2.34 11.18
C ALA A 136 11.10 -3.39 12.05
N THR A 137 10.03 -3.99 11.51
CA THR A 137 9.25 -5.03 12.20
C THR A 137 9.84 -6.44 12.09
N ARG A 138 10.67 -6.70 11.07
CA ARG A 138 11.42 -7.96 10.92
C ARG A 138 12.65 -8.06 11.82
N ALA A 139 13.12 -6.96 12.40
CA ALA A 139 14.26 -7.01 13.31
C ALA A 139 13.96 -8.00 14.46
N PRO A 140 14.79 -9.04 14.66
CA PRO A 140 14.53 -10.01 15.70
C PRO A 140 14.62 -9.28 17.05
N ARG A 141 13.63 -9.53 17.92
CA ARG A 141 13.60 -9.18 19.34
C ARG A 141 14.80 -9.70 20.17
N GLY A 142 15.90 -10.12 19.53
CA GLY A 142 17.07 -10.75 20.14
C GLY A 142 18.24 -9.83 20.47
N SER A 143 18.20 -8.53 20.14
CA SER A 143 19.33 -7.63 20.47
C SER A 143 19.28 -7.10 21.91
N TRP A 144 18.10 -7.00 22.52
CA TRP A 144 17.98 -6.50 23.90
C TRP A 144 18.42 -7.54 24.95
N LEU A 145 18.24 -8.84 24.68
CA LEU A 145 18.68 -9.91 25.59
C LEU A 145 20.20 -10.16 25.58
N ARG A 146 20.92 -9.82 24.49
CA ARG A 146 22.40 -9.90 24.48
C ARG A 146 23.09 -8.79 25.25
N ARG A 147 22.40 -7.71 25.64
CA ARG A 147 22.96 -6.69 26.55
C ARG A 147 22.74 -7.00 28.04
N LEU A 148 21.90 -7.98 28.37
CA LEU A 148 21.60 -8.35 29.77
C LEU A 148 22.18 -9.70 30.20
N ILE A 149 22.65 -10.56 29.26
CA ILE A 149 23.09 -11.92 29.57
C ILE A 149 24.44 -12.25 28.91
N GLY A 150 25.52 -11.62 29.39
CA GLY A 150 26.92 -11.98 29.11
C GLY A 150 27.65 -10.94 28.24
N GLY A 151 28.78 -10.36 28.64
CA GLY A 151 29.77 -10.85 29.58
C GLY A 151 31.12 -10.90 28.87
N GLN A 152 31.82 -9.77 28.85
CA GLN A 152 33.24 -9.60 29.19
C GLN A 152 33.54 -8.10 29.27
#